data_AF-A0A4U3AU78-F1
#
_entry.id   AF-A0A4U3AU78-F1
#
_cell.length_a   1.000
_cell.length_b   1.000
_cell.length_c   1.000
_cell.angle_alpha   90.00
_cell.angle_beta   90.00
_cell.angle_gamma   90.00
#
_symmetry.space_group_name_H-M   'P 1'
#
loop_
_entity.id
_entity.type
_entity.pdbx_description
1 polymer ?
#
loop_
_entity_poly.entity_id
_entity_poly.type
_entity_poly.pdbx_seq_one_letter_code
_entity_poly.pdbx_strand_id
1 'polypeptide(L)'
;MKKRAILLLFIILIMGTGVSFIHAKGYKNISTEDLRLRGKTIVIDPGHGGGDRGTKGKKFGTIEKELNLKVAQNIKKELEERTDAKVILTREKDASLLSETKQKEELQARVKVVKEHAADLYISVHHDAFEDTNVQGITTHYGANKRKDKKLAKIVQEAIFDQNIDSRDRGIHGSDFFVLREN
;
A
#
# COMPACT_ATOMS: atom_id res chain seq x y z
N MET A 1 -42.71 -37.25 -25.30
CA MET A 1 -41.27 -36.92 -25.35
C MET A 1 -41.08 -35.44 -25.71
N LYS A 2 -40.26 -34.73 -24.93
CA LYS A 2 -39.50 -33.48 -25.23
C LYS A 2 -40.31 -32.26 -25.73
N LYS A 3 -40.62 -31.29 -24.84
CA LYS A 3 -39.81 -30.12 -24.40
C LYS A 3 -39.60 -29.06 -25.50
N ARG A 4 -40.11 -27.87 -25.17
CA ARG A 4 -40.18 -26.57 -25.87
C ARG A 4 -38.84 -26.06 -26.41
N ALA A 5 -38.87 -25.39 -27.55
CA ALA A 5 -37.95 -24.30 -27.90
C ALA A 5 -38.71 -23.27 -28.73
N ILE A 6 -39.17 -22.22 -28.05
CA ILE A 6 -39.77 -21.04 -28.66
C ILE A 6 -38.61 -20.28 -29.34
N LEU A 7 -38.57 -20.41 -30.66
CA LEU A 7 -37.83 -19.54 -31.54
C LEU A 7 -38.65 -18.25 -31.66
N LEU A 8 -38.32 -17.25 -30.84
CA LEU A 8 -38.76 -15.87 -31.06
C LEU A 8 -37.52 -15.01 -31.22
N LEU A 9 -37.07 -14.95 -32.47
CA LEU A 9 -36.44 -13.77 -33.03
C LEU A 9 -37.30 -12.55 -32.69
N PHE A 10 -36.83 -11.70 -31.78
CA PHE A 10 -37.26 -10.31 -31.74
C PHE A 10 -36.07 -9.43 -32.09
N ILE A 11 -36.02 -9.11 -33.37
CA ILE A 11 -35.39 -7.91 -33.90
C ILE A 11 -36.01 -6.72 -33.17
N ILE A 12 -35.19 -5.98 -32.42
CA ILE A 12 -35.48 -4.57 -32.11
C ILE A 12 -34.26 -3.76 -32.54
N LEU A 13 -34.32 -3.38 -33.81
CA LEU A 13 -33.71 -2.20 -34.37
C LEU A 13 -34.46 -1.00 -33.77
N ILE A 14 -33.81 -0.19 -32.92
CA ILE A 14 -34.25 1.18 -32.63
C ILE A 14 -33.09 2.12 -32.99
N MET A 15 -33.15 2.63 -34.21
CA MET A 15 -32.69 3.98 -34.52
C MET A 15 -33.75 4.96 -34.02
N GLY A 16 -33.33 6.03 -33.36
CA GLY A 16 -34.13 7.26 -33.25
C GLY A 16 -34.90 7.46 -31.93
N THR A 17 -34.45 8.46 -31.18
CA THR A 17 -35.14 9.22 -30.13
C THR A 17 -35.52 8.49 -28.82
N GLY A 18 -34.75 8.75 -27.76
CA GLY A 18 -35.29 8.75 -26.40
C GLY A 18 -35.21 7.44 -25.60
N VAL A 19 -34.04 6.80 -25.52
CA VAL A 19 -33.74 6.00 -24.34
C VAL A 19 -32.89 6.88 -23.43
N SER A 20 -33.53 7.40 -22.39
CA SER A 20 -32.87 8.07 -21.28
C SER A 20 -31.66 7.23 -20.88
N PHE A 21 -30.46 7.82 -21.04
CA PHE A 21 -29.26 7.33 -20.40
C PHE A 21 -29.63 7.08 -18.94
N ILE A 22 -29.76 5.81 -18.56
CA ILE A 22 -29.58 5.43 -17.17
C ILE A 22 -28.18 5.96 -16.88
N HIS A 23 -28.14 7.06 -16.12
CA HIS A 23 -26.95 7.59 -15.51
C HIS A 23 -26.41 6.44 -14.65
N ALA A 24 -25.55 5.60 -15.24
CA ALA A 24 -24.75 4.64 -14.52
C ALA A 24 -23.79 5.48 -13.68
N LYS A 25 -24.27 5.88 -12.51
CA LYS A 25 -23.47 6.49 -11.44
C LYS A 25 -22.29 5.54 -11.19
N GLY A 26 -21.13 5.92 -11.69
CA GLY A 26 -19.83 5.49 -11.17
C GLY A 26 -19.48 4.01 -11.28
N TYR A 27 -19.60 3.40 -12.46
CA TYR A 27 -18.74 2.24 -12.71
C TYR A 27 -17.30 2.77 -12.84
N LYS A 28 -16.52 2.62 -11.77
CA LYS A 28 -15.08 2.92 -11.75
C LYS A 28 -14.46 2.22 -12.96
N ASN A 29 -13.73 2.95 -13.81
CA ASN A 29 -12.89 2.37 -14.86
C ASN A 29 -11.70 1.68 -14.17
N ILE A 30 -11.94 0.50 -13.62
CA ILE A 30 -10.92 -0.34 -12.99
C ILE A 30 -10.06 -0.91 -14.12
N SER A 31 -8.77 -0.57 -14.14
CA SER A 31 -7.85 -1.16 -15.12
C SER A 31 -7.69 -2.66 -14.83
N THR A 32 -7.31 -3.46 -15.84
CA THR A 32 -7.05 -4.89 -15.66
C THR A 32 -5.94 -5.16 -14.64
N GLU A 33 -5.04 -4.20 -14.42
CA GLU A 33 -4.01 -4.23 -13.39
C GLU A 33 -4.59 -4.00 -11.99
N ASP A 34 -5.54 -3.08 -11.82
CA ASP A 34 -6.20 -2.82 -10.53
C ASP A 34 -7.02 -4.04 -10.05
N LEU A 35 -7.47 -4.90 -10.96
CA LEU A 35 -8.14 -6.18 -10.63
C LEU A 35 -7.20 -7.20 -9.98
N ARG A 36 -5.87 -7.10 -10.14
CA ARG A 36 -4.93 -8.07 -9.55
C ARG A 36 -4.86 -7.99 -8.03
N LEU A 37 -5.23 -6.84 -7.46
CA LEU A 37 -5.28 -6.61 -6.02
C LEU A 37 -6.68 -6.83 -5.43
N ARG A 38 -7.70 -7.15 -6.25
CA ARG A 38 -9.05 -7.44 -5.76
C ARG A 38 -9.04 -8.60 -4.77
N GLY A 39 -9.67 -8.38 -3.61
CA GLY A 39 -9.80 -9.36 -2.54
C GLY A 39 -8.50 -9.63 -1.77
N LYS A 40 -7.41 -8.89 -2.07
CA LYS A 40 -6.14 -9.00 -1.33
C LYS A 40 -6.19 -8.22 -0.03
N THR A 41 -5.57 -8.75 1.01
CA THR A 41 -5.35 -8.03 2.26
C THR A 41 -3.96 -7.43 2.27
N ILE A 42 -3.88 -6.09 2.36
CA ILE A 42 -2.63 -5.33 2.37
C ILE A 42 -2.49 -4.65 3.73
N VAL A 43 -1.39 -4.93 4.43
CA VAL A 43 -1.05 -4.22 5.67
C VAL A 43 0.01 -3.18 5.37
N ILE A 44 -0.26 -1.92 5.73
CA ILE A 44 0.68 -0.82 5.64
C ILE A 44 1.07 -0.40 7.06
N ASP A 45 2.36 -0.34 7.31
CA ASP A 45 2.94 -0.03 8.61
C ASP A 45 3.64 1.32 8.57
N PRO A 46 2.97 2.41 8.97
CA PRO A 46 3.66 3.66 9.20
C PRO A 46 4.59 3.52 10.42
N GLY A 47 5.90 3.54 10.16
CA GLY A 47 6.94 3.38 11.17
C GLY A 47 6.80 4.38 12.33
N HIS A 48 7.35 4.02 13.49
CA HIS A 48 7.30 4.82 14.73
C HIS A 48 5.86 5.10 15.22
N GLY A 49 5.66 6.07 16.12
CA GLY A 49 4.34 6.46 16.64
C GLY A 49 4.31 6.63 18.16
N GLY A 50 3.45 7.52 18.64
CA GLY A 50 3.34 7.81 20.07
C GLY A 50 4.63 8.44 20.59
N GLY A 51 5.23 7.85 21.63
CA GLY A 51 6.49 8.34 22.21
C GLY A 51 7.70 8.20 21.28
N ASP A 52 7.67 7.24 20.34
CA ASP A 52 8.72 7.08 19.34
C ASP A 52 8.48 8.04 18.19
N ARG A 53 9.32 9.09 18.11
CA ARG A 53 9.21 10.13 17.08
C ARG A 53 9.88 9.74 15.76
N GLY A 54 10.74 8.73 15.76
CA GLY A 54 11.74 8.54 14.72
C GLY A 54 12.69 9.74 14.62
N THR A 55 13.12 10.05 13.41
CA THR A 55 14.07 11.12 13.13
C THR A 55 13.40 12.50 13.05
N LYS A 56 14.21 13.56 13.22
CA LYS A 56 13.81 14.96 13.03
C LYS A 56 14.61 15.58 11.88
N GLY A 57 13.93 16.10 10.88
CA GLY A 57 14.55 16.77 9.75
C GLY A 57 15.28 18.05 10.16
N LYS A 58 16.54 18.22 9.74
CA LYS A 58 17.40 19.36 10.14
C LYS A 58 16.88 20.71 9.61
N LYS A 59 16.33 20.76 8.39
CA LYS A 59 15.92 22.01 7.71
C LYS A 59 14.58 22.56 8.19
N PHE A 60 13.55 21.72 8.28
CA PHE A 60 12.17 22.14 8.57
C PHE A 60 11.62 21.60 9.89
N GLY A 61 12.40 20.80 10.63
CA GLY A 61 11.95 20.20 11.88
C GLY A 61 10.87 19.14 11.74
N THR A 62 10.64 18.62 10.52
CA THR A 62 9.66 17.55 10.24
C THR A 62 9.95 16.32 11.07
N ILE A 63 8.90 15.66 11.55
CA ILE A 63 9.01 14.48 12.39
C ILE A 63 8.66 13.23 11.57
N GLU A 64 9.55 12.25 11.55
CA GLU A 64 9.42 11.05 10.74
C GLU A 64 8.10 10.31 10.96
N LYS A 65 7.69 10.09 12.23
CA LYS A 65 6.42 9.39 12.52
C LYS A 65 5.18 10.05 11.88
N GLU A 66 5.20 11.37 11.71
CA GLU A 66 4.10 12.14 11.14
C GLU A 66 4.09 11.99 9.62
N LEU A 67 5.27 12.06 8.98
CA LEU A 67 5.43 11.84 7.55
C LEU A 67 5.05 10.40 7.17
N ASN A 68 5.51 9.41 7.93
CA ASN A 68 5.19 8.00 7.73
C ASN A 68 3.67 7.77 7.76
N LEU A 69 2.99 8.34 8.76
CA LEU A 69 1.54 8.20 8.88
C LEU A 69 0.81 8.83 7.68
N LYS A 70 1.20 10.04 7.29
CA LYS A 70 0.58 10.76 6.17
C LYS A 70 0.75 10.01 4.86
N VAL A 71 1.95 9.51 4.57
CA VAL A 71 2.21 8.70 3.38
C VAL A 71 1.41 7.40 3.42
N ALA A 72 1.39 6.68 4.54
CA ALA A 72 0.62 5.44 4.68
C ALA A 72 -0.88 5.64 4.49
N GLN A 73 -1.46 6.72 5.04
CA GLN A 73 -2.86 7.08 4.85
C GLN A 73 -3.19 7.40 3.38
N ASN A 74 -2.28 8.09 2.68
CA ASN A 74 -2.44 8.35 1.24
C ASN A 74 -2.39 7.05 0.44
N ILE A 75 -1.43 6.16 0.71
CA ILE A 75 -1.34 4.85 0.03
C ILE A 75 -2.60 4.03 0.29
N LYS A 76 -3.10 3.98 1.54
CA LYS A 76 -4.35 3.29 1.88
C LYS A 76 -5.51 3.83 1.07
N LYS A 77 -5.70 5.15 1.05
CA LYS A 77 -6.76 5.80 0.29
C LYS A 77 -6.69 5.43 -1.19
N GLU A 78 -5.53 5.59 -1.82
CA GLU A 78 -5.34 5.29 -3.25
C GLU A 78 -5.62 3.81 -3.57
N LEU A 79 -5.14 2.88 -2.74
CA LEU A 79 -5.40 1.46 -2.94
C LEU A 79 -6.87 1.11 -2.78
N GLU A 80 -7.56 1.64 -1.76
CA GLU A 80 -9.00 1.39 -1.54
C GLU A 80 -9.88 2.08 -2.62
N GLU A 81 -9.45 3.22 -3.15
CA GLU A 81 -10.18 3.93 -4.19
C GLU A 81 -10.03 3.26 -5.56
N ARG A 82 -8.85 2.73 -5.87
CA ARG A 82 -8.54 2.19 -7.19
C ARG A 82 -8.74 0.69 -7.31
N THR A 83 -8.64 -0.03 -6.19
CA THR A 83 -8.70 -1.48 -6.15
C THR A 83 -9.86 -1.94 -5.27
N ASP A 84 -10.03 -3.26 -5.15
CA ASP A 84 -10.97 -3.90 -4.22
C ASP A 84 -10.18 -4.68 -3.14
N ALA A 85 -9.01 -4.15 -2.77
CA ALA A 85 -8.17 -4.69 -1.71
C ALA A 85 -8.65 -4.20 -0.33
N LYS A 86 -8.52 -5.07 0.68
CA LYS A 86 -8.69 -4.69 2.08
C LYS A 86 -7.38 -4.11 2.59
N VAL A 87 -7.35 -2.82 2.92
CA VAL A 87 -6.11 -2.16 3.38
C VAL A 87 -6.19 -1.83 4.87
N ILE A 88 -5.18 -2.25 5.63
CA ILE A 88 -5.14 -2.16 7.09
C ILE A 88 -3.88 -1.39 7.47
N LEU A 89 -4.01 -0.38 8.34
CA LEU A 89 -2.84 0.27 8.92
C LEU A 89 -2.50 -0.38 10.26
N THR A 90 -1.21 -0.55 10.58
CA THR A 90 -0.78 -0.97 11.94
C THR A 90 -1.13 0.08 13.00
N ARG A 91 -1.18 1.36 12.60
CA ARG A 91 -1.74 2.47 13.38
C ARG A 91 -2.42 3.49 12.46
N GLU A 92 -3.57 3.99 12.87
CA GLU A 92 -4.34 5.00 12.11
C GLU A 92 -4.14 6.44 12.60
N LYS A 93 -3.49 6.61 13.75
CA LYS A 93 -3.21 7.90 14.39
C LYS A 93 -1.79 7.94 14.95
N ASP A 94 -1.41 9.08 15.52
CA ASP A 94 -0.16 9.18 16.29
C ASP A 94 -0.30 8.47 17.63
N ALA A 95 -0.03 7.18 17.62
CA ALA A 95 -0.03 6.31 18.79
C ALA A 95 0.99 5.20 18.59
N SER A 96 1.55 4.72 19.70
CA SER A 96 2.21 3.41 19.74
C SER A 96 1.12 2.33 19.71
N LEU A 97 1.44 1.14 19.18
CA LEU A 97 0.51 0.00 19.21
C LEU A 97 0.29 -0.50 20.64
N LEU A 98 1.28 -0.31 21.52
CA LEU A 98 1.22 -0.64 22.93
C LEU A 98 1.50 0.60 23.81
N SER A 99 0.75 0.74 24.91
CA SER A 99 0.93 1.84 25.87
C SER A 99 2.13 1.54 26.77
N GLU A 100 3.26 2.22 26.54
CA GLU A 100 4.54 2.09 27.26
C GLU A 100 5.26 0.74 27.10
N THR A 101 6.03 0.59 26.01
CA THR A 101 6.73 -0.66 25.73
C THR A 101 8.13 -0.47 25.17
N LYS A 102 8.94 -1.54 25.30
CA LYS A 102 10.27 -1.61 24.70
C LYS A 102 10.11 -1.72 23.18
N GLN A 103 11.02 -1.11 22.42
CA GLN A 103 11.01 -1.11 20.95
C GLN A 103 10.76 -2.49 20.32
N LYS A 104 11.29 -3.57 20.92
CA LYS A 104 11.07 -4.94 20.43
C LYS A 104 9.61 -5.39 20.51
N GLU A 105 8.90 -5.07 21.58
CA GLU A 105 7.49 -5.44 21.78
C GLU A 105 6.59 -4.70 20.79
N GLU A 106 6.90 -3.42 20.53
CA GLU A 106 6.21 -2.61 19.52
C GLU A 106 6.42 -3.18 18.11
N LEU A 107 7.64 -3.60 17.77
CA LEU A 107 7.93 -4.28 16.49
C LEU A 107 7.21 -5.63 16.38
N GLN A 108 7.11 -6.38 17.49
CA GLN A 108 6.32 -7.62 17.54
C GLN A 108 4.83 -7.36 17.35
N ALA A 109 4.28 -6.29 17.93
CA ALA A 109 2.89 -5.90 17.75
C ALA A 109 2.57 -5.59 16.28
N ARG A 110 3.47 -4.89 15.57
CA ARG A 110 3.33 -4.62 14.13
C ARG A 110 3.26 -5.91 13.32
N VAL A 111 4.17 -6.85 13.59
CA VAL A 111 4.17 -8.19 12.96
C VAL A 111 2.90 -8.97 13.29
N LYS A 112 2.38 -8.84 14.52
CA LYS A 112 1.15 -9.49 14.96
C LYS A 112 -0.05 -9.04 14.12
N VAL A 113 -0.18 -7.76 13.82
CA VAL A 113 -1.23 -7.22 12.93
C VAL A 113 -1.17 -7.89 11.55
N VAL A 114 0.03 -8.07 10.98
CA VAL A 114 0.21 -8.74 9.68
C VAL A 114 -0.33 -10.17 9.72
N LYS A 115 0.05 -10.93 10.77
CA LYS A 115 -0.33 -12.33 10.95
C LYS A 115 -1.82 -12.51 11.24
N GLU A 116 -2.38 -11.68 12.13
CA GLU A 116 -3.80 -11.71 12.50
C GLU A 116 -4.73 -11.45 11.31
N HIS A 117 -4.28 -10.66 10.35
CA HIS A 117 -5.05 -10.37 9.14
C HIS A 117 -4.67 -11.23 7.94
N ALA A 118 -3.75 -12.20 8.09
CA ALA A 118 -3.26 -13.06 7.03
C ALA A 118 -2.91 -12.27 5.75
N ALA A 119 -2.15 -11.18 5.92
CA ALA A 119 -1.90 -10.24 4.84
C ALA A 119 -1.20 -10.91 3.63
N ASP A 120 -1.69 -10.62 2.43
CA ASP A 120 -1.04 -11.00 1.17
C ASP A 120 0.19 -10.12 0.87
N LEU A 121 0.20 -8.90 1.40
CA LEU A 121 1.23 -7.89 1.20
C LEU A 121 1.44 -7.06 2.46
N TYR A 122 2.70 -6.84 2.82
CA TYR A 122 3.12 -5.97 3.91
C TYR A 122 4.06 -4.88 3.39
N ILE A 123 3.78 -3.62 3.72
CA ILE A 123 4.58 -2.45 3.34
C ILE A 123 4.86 -1.64 4.59
N SER A 124 6.13 -1.46 4.97
CA SER A 124 6.51 -0.52 6.02
C SER A 124 7.04 0.78 5.41
N VAL A 125 6.62 1.92 5.96
CA VAL A 125 6.96 3.27 5.46
C VAL A 125 7.81 3.99 6.49
N HIS A 126 8.99 4.44 6.06
CA HIS A 126 9.97 5.16 6.87
C HIS A 126 10.56 6.37 6.13
N HIS A 127 11.04 7.36 6.88
CA HIS A 127 11.83 8.47 6.37
C HIS A 127 13.14 8.48 7.14
N ASP A 128 14.14 7.78 6.59
CA ASP A 128 15.45 7.62 7.22
C ASP A 128 16.20 8.96 7.38
N ALA A 129 17.18 8.96 8.27
CA ALA A 129 18.14 10.05 8.40
C ALA A 129 19.58 9.51 8.49
N PHE A 130 20.50 10.31 7.96
CA PHE A 130 21.94 10.07 8.04
C PHE A 130 22.63 11.36 8.49
N GLU A 131 23.75 11.24 9.21
CA GLU A 131 24.53 12.42 9.61
C GLU A 131 25.19 13.11 8.40
N ASP A 132 25.70 12.30 7.47
CA ASP A 132 26.21 12.78 6.18
C ASP A 132 25.06 13.26 5.29
N THR A 133 24.99 14.56 5.06
CA THR A 133 23.93 15.19 4.27
C THR A 133 24.02 14.87 2.78
N ASN A 134 25.12 14.26 2.31
CA ASN A 134 25.22 13.77 0.92
C ASN A 134 24.40 12.48 0.72
N VAL A 135 24.02 11.83 1.82
CA VAL A 135 23.24 10.59 1.82
C VAL A 135 21.75 10.93 1.70
N GLN A 136 21.29 11.13 0.47
CA GLN A 136 19.91 11.45 0.11
C GLN A 136 19.37 10.50 -0.97
N GLY A 137 18.05 10.35 -1.03
CA GLY A 137 17.35 9.53 -2.03
C GLY A 137 16.40 8.50 -1.44
N ILE A 138 15.75 7.72 -2.31
CA ILE A 138 14.79 6.68 -1.95
C ILE A 138 15.43 5.30 -2.10
N THR A 139 15.23 4.47 -1.08
CA THR A 139 15.68 3.08 -1.05
C THR A 139 14.49 2.18 -0.73
N THR A 140 14.31 1.08 -1.46
CA THR A 140 13.30 0.06 -1.10
C THR A 140 13.97 -1.16 -0.47
N HIS A 141 13.63 -1.43 0.78
CA HIS A 141 14.16 -2.57 1.53
C HIS A 141 13.26 -3.79 1.39
N TYR A 142 13.87 -4.98 1.37
CA TYR A 142 13.16 -6.27 1.36
C TYR A 142 13.80 -7.25 2.34
N GLY A 143 13.05 -8.25 2.82
CA GLY A 143 13.59 -9.29 3.70
C GLY A 143 14.69 -10.09 2.97
N ALA A 144 15.93 -10.04 3.46
CA ALA A 144 17.09 -10.56 2.73
C ALA A 144 16.95 -12.04 2.28
N ASN A 145 16.23 -12.86 3.06
CA ASN A 145 16.02 -14.29 2.80
C ASN A 145 14.70 -14.60 2.04
N LYS A 146 13.95 -13.58 1.60
CA LYS A 146 12.64 -13.71 0.94
C LYS A 146 12.75 -13.32 -0.55
N ARG A 147 12.96 -14.31 -1.44
CA ARG A 147 13.17 -14.06 -2.90
C ARG A 147 12.01 -13.33 -3.58
N LYS A 148 10.76 -13.58 -3.17
CA LYS A 148 9.58 -12.91 -3.73
C LYS A 148 9.58 -11.41 -3.40
N ASP A 149 9.98 -11.07 -2.18
CA ASP A 149 10.06 -9.68 -1.70
C ASP A 149 11.08 -8.86 -2.50
N LYS A 150 12.21 -9.47 -2.91
CA LYS A 150 13.17 -8.81 -3.80
C LYS A 150 12.53 -8.35 -5.12
N LYS A 151 11.69 -9.21 -5.72
CA LYS A 151 11.00 -8.89 -6.98
C LYS A 151 10.00 -7.74 -6.77
N LEU A 152 9.25 -7.79 -5.68
CA LEU A 152 8.32 -6.72 -5.32
C LEU A 152 9.05 -5.40 -5.06
N ALA A 153 10.12 -5.41 -4.27
CA ALA A 153 10.91 -4.21 -4.00
C ALA A 153 11.46 -3.58 -5.27
N LYS A 154 11.91 -4.41 -6.22
CA LYS A 154 12.35 -3.94 -7.53
C LYS A 154 11.22 -3.21 -8.28
N ILE A 155 10.03 -3.83 -8.37
CA ILE A 155 8.87 -3.26 -9.05
C ILE A 155 8.46 -1.94 -8.40
N VAL A 156 8.43 -1.87 -7.06
CA VAL A 156 8.07 -0.66 -6.33
C VAL A 156 9.10 0.46 -6.57
N GLN A 157 10.40 0.14 -6.48
CA GLN A 157 11.46 1.11 -6.73
C GLN A 157 11.37 1.69 -8.16
N GLU A 158 11.26 0.83 -9.17
CA GLU A 158 11.12 1.26 -10.57
C GLU A 158 9.86 2.12 -10.75
N ALA A 159 8.71 1.69 -10.22
CA ALA A 159 7.46 2.44 -10.34
C ALA A 159 7.50 3.82 -9.68
N ILE A 160 8.26 4.00 -8.59
CA ILE A 160 8.47 5.31 -7.95
C ILE A 160 9.24 6.25 -8.89
N PHE A 161 10.31 5.76 -9.52
CA PHE A 161 11.16 6.59 -10.38
C PHE A 161 10.54 6.82 -11.78
N ASP A 162 9.68 5.92 -12.24
CA ASP A 162 8.86 6.13 -13.45
C ASP A 162 7.89 7.32 -13.31
N GLN A 163 7.64 7.82 -12.10
CA GLN A 163 6.86 9.04 -11.87
C GLN A 163 7.66 10.34 -12.06
N ASN A 164 8.93 10.27 -12.50
CA ASN A 164 9.84 11.42 -12.64
C ASN A 164 9.98 12.23 -11.34
N ILE A 165 10.09 11.54 -10.20
CA ILE A 165 10.32 12.19 -8.90
C ILE A 165 11.72 12.82 -8.85
N ASP A 166 11.79 14.06 -8.34
CA ASP A 166 13.06 14.75 -8.08
C ASP A 166 13.70 14.20 -6.79
N SER A 167 14.28 13.02 -6.91
CA SER A 167 15.00 12.33 -5.83
C SER A 167 16.10 11.44 -6.41
N ARG A 168 17.05 11.03 -5.58
CA ARG A 168 18.10 10.08 -5.99
C ARG A 168 17.58 8.65 -5.86
N ASP A 169 17.71 7.85 -6.91
CA ASP A 169 17.52 6.40 -6.83
C ASP A 169 18.72 5.75 -6.13
N ARG A 170 18.47 5.09 -4.99
CA ARG A 170 19.47 4.33 -4.23
C ARG A 170 19.32 2.82 -4.34
N GLY A 171 18.40 2.37 -5.18
CA GLY A 171 18.12 0.97 -5.49
C GLY A 171 17.40 0.22 -4.38
N ILE A 172 17.49 -1.11 -4.46
CA ILE A 172 16.87 -2.04 -3.53
C ILE A 172 17.90 -2.74 -2.66
N HIS A 173 17.56 -2.96 -1.38
CA HIS A 173 18.49 -3.53 -0.41
C HIS A 173 17.85 -4.69 0.34
N GLY A 174 18.54 -5.83 0.38
CA GLY A 174 18.18 -6.92 1.27
C GLY A 174 18.54 -6.53 2.69
N SER A 175 17.59 -6.57 3.61
CA SER A 175 17.78 -6.09 4.98
C SER A 175 17.21 -7.06 6.00
N ASP A 176 17.78 -6.98 7.20
CA ASP A 176 17.43 -7.82 8.35
C ASP A 176 16.58 -7.04 9.37
N PHE A 177 15.76 -6.11 8.87
CA PHE A 177 14.81 -5.38 9.71
C PHE A 177 13.79 -6.34 10.31
N PHE A 178 13.56 -6.21 11.62
CA PHE A 178 12.71 -7.13 12.37
C PHE A 178 11.35 -7.35 11.72
N VAL A 179 10.68 -6.27 11.32
CA VAL A 179 9.35 -6.34 10.71
C VAL A 179 9.36 -7.00 9.33
N LEU A 180 10.47 -6.95 8.58
CA LEU A 180 10.60 -7.64 7.28
C LEU A 180 10.92 -9.13 7.45
N ARG A 181 11.72 -9.47 8.47
CA ARG A 181 12.11 -10.84 8.77
C ARG A 181 10.95 -11.64 9.36
N GLU A 182 10.20 -11.06 10.29
CA GLU A 182 9.25 -11.78 11.15
C GLU A 182 7.78 -11.69 10.69
N ASN A 183 7.45 -10.85 9.70
CA ASN A 183 6.10 -10.80 9.10
C ASN A 183 5.70 -12.12 8.44
#